data_AF-A0A510TWF7-F1
#
_entry.id   AF-A0A510TWF7-F1
#
_cell.length_a   1.000
_cell.length_b   1.000
_cell.length_c   1.000
_cell.angle_alpha   90.00
_cell.angle_beta   90.00
_cell.angle_gamma   90.00
#
_symmetry.space_group_name_H-M   'P 1'
#
loop_
_entity.id
_entity.type
_entity.pdbx_description
1 polymer ?
#
loop_
_entity_poly.entity_id
_entity_poly.type
_entity_poly.pdbx_seq_one_letter_code
_entity_poly.pdbx_strand_id
1 'polypeptide(L)'
;MTNRNGLLRTGTALLLAGTLAAGPGPAVVSAAAADNAPVTVDQQAAEPTAAKQPAGPETPSQKISETLRFRLQNGAPASYGTPLTIEFYDAQAPEKLISTKELAATQDETPTAANSEITISDADGFQPGKSYAIKLKAGDEAWQAVPGTIVFTAAKEAVQIDVDRFALLKGVKQFQLVDEAGQPVQAVVRAIPNIVNGEQEADVQQSDEQGLVTFSTADAGFRRTVIYHLAVEGYTFTDGVLNWNLLGGEKGTDVTKLTVAKVDPQPVPVPDPSPVPAPQPADLRTSVTGAVYIASGTALQYHWDAQTNQLTPKDAAFDLTQGTGWLIAWRLVTSNGDVYYSVANDSYVAAKDVVRTQGFQKLRGVVTVNASGAALRQGTTDSDGAISRQLPAGSQWQFYGIAKNADGTSAYLLGGNQWISTTQADISNGRTHGVFRVGDAATETVDRNGQTLARTLPAGSGWRVASLRTFHGQLYYQVAANVFVPAVAGAYQAQD
;
A
#
# COMPACT_ATOMS: atom_id res chain seq x y z
N MET A 1 -66.82 32.19 4.63
CA MET A 1 -67.76 31.58 3.67
C MET A 1 -67.72 30.06 3.86
N THR A 2 -68.89 29.43 3.82
CA THR A 2 -69.17 27.97 3.91
C THR A 2 -68.62 27.24 2.66
N ASN A 3 -68.26 25.95 2.59
CA ASN A 3 -68.83 24.68 3.11
C ASN A 3 -67.70 23.68 3.52
N ARG A 4 -67.83 22.67 4.40
CA ARG A 4 -68.87 21.68 4.82
C ARG A 4 -69.07 20.47 3.89
N ASN A 5 -68.72 19.27 4.39
CA ASN A 5 -69.42 17.96 4.36
C ASN A 5 -68.40 16.83 4.59
N GLY A 6 -68.62 15.75 5.35
CA GLY A 6 -69.63 15.35 6.35
C GLY A 6 -69.02 14.18 7.15
N LEU A 7 -69.07 14.12 8.49
CA LEU A 7 -70.16 13.67 9.37
C LEU A 7 -70.73 12.26 9.11
N LEU A 8 -70.48 11.34 10.06
CA LEU A 8 -71.40 10.42 10.79
C LEU A 8 -70.51 9.43 11.62
N ARG A 9 -70.56 9.34 12.97
CA ARG A 9 -71.59 8.77 13.88
C ARG A 9 -71.74 7.24 13.74
N THR A 10 -71.93 6.38 14.77
CA THR A 10 -72.15 6.48 16.24
C THR A 10 -72.11 5.07 16.90
N GLY A 11 -72.09 4.95 18.24
CA GLY A 11 -72.28 3.69 19.02
C GLY A 11 -70.99 3.21 19.70
N THR A 12 -70.75 3.16 21.03
CA THR A 12 -71.57 2.79 22.22
C THR A 12 -72.11 1.34 22.14
N ALA A 13 -71.99 0.45 23.13
CA ALA A 13 -71.79 0.59 24.59
C ALA A 13 -71.35 -0.73 25.30
N LEU A 14 -70.87 -0.65 26.57
CA LEU A 14 -70.99 -1.61 27.72
C LEU A 14 -70.56 -3.11 27.56
N LEU A 15 -70.24 -3.90 28.60
CA LEU A 15 -69.46 -3.78 29.87
C LEU A 15 -69.45 -5.18 30.57
N LEU A 16 -68.36 -5.56 31.27
CA LEU A 16 -68.24 -6.69 32.23
C LEU A 16 -68.37 -8.13 31.65
N ALA A 17 -67.73 -9.19 32.18
CA ALA A 17 -66.74 -9.37 33.27
C ALA A 17 -65.84 -10.61 32.99
N GLY A 18 -64.67 -10.71 33.65
CA GLY A 18 -63.77 -11.88 33.50
C GLY A 18 -62.37 -11.71 34.10
N THR A 19 -62.29 -11.69 35.43
CA THR A 19 -61.10 -11.59 36.31
C THR A 19 -59.74 -12.10 35.80
N LEU A 20 -58.70 -11.26 35.97
CA LEU A 20 -57.26 -11.58 35.88
C LEU A 20 -56.58 -11.25 37.24
N ALA A 21 -55.70 -12.13 37.72
CA ALA A 21 -54.79 -11.93 38.87
C ALA A 21 -53.49 -12.72 38.60
N ALA A 22 -52.32 -12.07 38.51
CA ALA A 22 -51.37 -11.82 39.62
C ALA A 22 -50.93 -13.14 40.30
N GLY A 23 -49.71 -13.68 40.08
CA GLY A 23 -48.40 -13.20 40.59
C GLY A 23 -48.07 -13.86 41.95
N PRO A 24 -46.85 -13.80 42.55
CA PRO A 24 -45.50 -13.43 42.08
C PRO A 24 -44.44 -14.56 42.34
N GLY A 25 -43.13 -14.26 42.43
CA GLY A 25 -42.03 -15.20 42.84
C GLY A 25 -41.91 -15.41 44.36
N PRO A 26 -40.74 -15.76 44.98
CA PRO A 26 -39.35 -15.87 44.46
C PRO A 26 -38.49 -17.05 45.06
N ALA A 27 -37.14 -16.95 44.96
CA ALA A 27 -36.13 -17.29 46.02
C ALA A 27 -35.59 -18.74 46.32
N VAL A 28 -34.28 -18.93 46.01
CA VAL A 28 -33.11 -19.55 46.74
C VAL A 28 -33.12 -20.92 47.52
N VAL A 29 -31.95 -21.62 47.45
CA VAL A 29 -31.38 -22.73 48.31
C VAL A 29 -32.17 -24.06 48.43
N SER A 30 -31.64 -25.24 48.82
CA SER A 30 -30.29 -25.73 49.22
C SER A 30 -30.13 -27.25 48.93
N ALA A 31 -28.97 -27.84 49.23
CA ALA A 31 -28.68 -29.28 49.16
C ALA A 31 -28.80 -30.02 50.52
N ALA A 32 -29.09 -31.33 50.48
CA ALA A 32 -28.80 -32.40 51.46
C ALA A 32 -29.39 -33.74 50.92
N ALA A 33 -29.03 -34.96 51.30
CA ALA A 33 -27.86 -35.65 51.87
C ALA A 33 -28.37 -37.04 52.37
N ALA A 34 -27.56 -38.10 52.25
CA ALA A 34 -27.68 -39.40 52.98
C ALA A 34 -28.92 -40.30 52.68
N ASP A 35 -28.94 -41.62 52.94
CA ASP A 35 -27.91 -42.54 53.49
C ASP A 35 -28.17 -44.02 53.08
N ASN A 36 -27.20 -44.91 53.40
CA ASN A 36 -27.27 -46.36 53.66
C ASN A 36 -26.27 -47.25 52.88
N ALA A 37 -25.20 -47.63 53.57
CA ALA A 37 -24.44 -48.88 53.38
C ALA A 37 -25.01 -49.97 54.35
N PRO A 38 -24.37 -51.12 54.66
CA PRO A 38 -23.20 -51.81 54.04
C PRO A 38 -23.40 -53.34 53.84
N VAL A 39 -22.44 -54.03 53.18
CA VAL A 39 -22.08 -55.43 53.52
C VAL A 39 -20.57 -55.67 53.31
N THR A 40 -19.95 -56.37 54.27
CA THR A 40 -18.53 -56.80 54.37
C THR A 40 -18.48 -58.05 55.28
N VAL A 41 -17.52 -58.97 55.29
CA VAL A 41 -16.20 -59.15 54.61
C VAL A 41 -16.15 -60.59 54.01
N ASP A 42 -15.21 -61.02 53.16
CA ASP A 42 -13.93 -61.74 53.44
C ASP A 42 -13.58 -62.56 52.16
N GLN A 43 -12.36 -63.01 51.80
CA GLN A 43 -11.05 -63.05 52.45
C GLN A 43 -9.93 -63.20 51.37
N GLN A 44 -8.75 -62.61 51.63
CA GLN A 44 -7.37 -63.09 51.31
C GLN A 44 -7.00 -63.76 49.95
N ALA A 45 -6.03 -63.15 49.22
CA ALA A 45 -4.62 -63.62 49.10
C ALA A 45 -3.96 -63.49 47.70
N ALA A 46 -2.62 -63.27 47.74
CA ALA A 46 -1.59 -63.46 46.70
C ALA A 46 -1.49 -62.49 45.50
N GLU A 47 -0.38 -61.75 45.44
CA GLU A 47 0.22 -61.25 44.18
C GLU A 47 0.71 -62.43 43.32
N PRO A 48 0.80 -62.24 42.00
CA PRO A 48 2.12 -62.39 41.39
C PRO A 48 2.46 -61.39 40.26
N THR A 49 3.64 -60.79 40.40
CA THR A 49 4.66 -60.57 39.35
C THR A 49 4.35 -59.63 38.18
N ALA A 50 5.31 -58.74 37.91
CA ALA A 50 5.27 -57.71 36.88
C ALA A 50 5.11 -58.25 35.44
N ALA A 51 4.16 -57.66 34.71
CA ALA A 51 4.12 -57.65 33.25
C ALA A 51 4.41 -56.22 32.74
N LYS A 52 5.33 -56.10 31.79
CA LYS A 52 5.81 -54.83 31.23
C LYS A 52 4.71 -54.23 30.34
N GLN A 53 4.04 -53.18 30.81
CA GLN A 53 3.03 -52.47 30.01
C GLN A 53 3.70 -51.86 28.76
N PRO A 54 3.20 -52.13 27.53
CA PRO A 54 3.76 -51.52 26.33
C PRO A 54 3.54 -50.01 26.37
N ALA A 55 4.50 -49.25 25.86
CA ALA A 55 4.31 -47.82 25.63
C ALA A 55 3.06 -47.62 24.76
N GLY A 56 2.18 -46.72 25.19
CA GLY A 56 1.09 -46.25 24.33
C GLY A 56 1.69 -45.61 23.07
N PRO A 57 0.93 -45.51 21.97
CA PRO A 57 1.43 -44.87 20.76
C PRO A 57 1.88 -43.45 21.12
N GLU A 58 3.17 -43.17 20.94
CA GLU A 58 3.68 -41.81 21.03
C GLU A 58 2.91 -40.97 20.03
N THR A 59 2.15 -39.99 20.52
CA THR A 59 1.52 -39.00 19.66
C THR A 59 2.63 -38.37 18.82
N PRO A 60 2.59 -38.47 17.47
CA PRO A 60 3.71 -38.00 16.66
C PRO A 60 3.92 -36.52 16.95
N SER A 61 5.11 -36.19 17.47
CA SER A 61 5.50 -34.82 17.81
C SER A 61 5.17 -33.92 16.63
N GLN A 62 4.21 -33.02 16.82
CA GLN A 62 3.63 -32.25 15.71
C GLN A 62 4.72 -31.34 15.16
N LYS A 63 5.29 -31.73 14.01
CA LYS A 63 6.44 -31.04 13.41
C LYS A 63 6.09 -29.58 13.17
N ILE A 64 6.84 -28.68 13.82
CA ILE A 64 6.60 -27.25 13.74
C ILE A 64 7.42 -26.69 12.57
N SER A 65 6.74 -26.02 11.66
CA SER A 65 7.35 -25.32 10.52
C SER A 65 6.75 -23.93 10.36
N GLU A 66 7.54 -23.03 9.79
CA GLU A 66 7.13 -21.66 9.47
C GLU A 66 7.71 -21.28 8.11
N THR A 67 6.90 -20.64 7.26
CA THR A 67 7.32 -20.16 5.94
C THR A 67 7.72 -18.70 6.04
N LEU A 68 8.87 -18.36 5.45
CA LEU A 68 9.38 -17.00 5.36
C LEU A 68 9.40 -16.58 3.89
N ARG A 69 8.82 -15.44 3.55
CA ARG A 69 8.81 -14.88 2.19
C ARG A 69 9.75 -13.69 2.09
N PHE A 70 10.82 -13.83 1.31
CA PHE A 70 11.85 -12.82 1.12
C PHE A 70 11.55 -11.98 -0.12
N ARG A 71 11.39 -10.67 0.05
CA ARG A 71 11.19 -9.72 -1.05
C ARG A 71 12.03 -8.47 -0.89
N LEU A 72 12.26 -7.78 -2.01
CA LEU A 72 12.80 -6.43 -2.03
C LEU A 72 11.71 -5.41 -1.66
N GLN A 73 12.11 -4.21 -1.24
CA GLN A 73 11.17 -3.12 -0.86
C GLN A 73 10.23 -2.67 -1.99
N ASN A 74 10.57 -2.93 -3.26
CA ASN A 74 9.73 -2.66 -4.42
C ASN A 74 8.68 -3.76 -4.69
N GLY A 75 8.68 -4.85 -3.90
CA GLY A 75 7.77 -5.97 -4.04
C GLY A 75 8.33 -7.20 -4.77
N ALA A 76 9.45 -7.07 -5.50
CA ALA A 76 10.02 -8.16 -6.31
C ALA A 76 10.70 -9.27 -5.46
N PRO A 77 10.90 -10.49 -6.00
CA PRO A 77 11.66 -11.56 -5.34
C PRO A 77 13.06 -11.08 -4.91
N ALA A 78 13.47 -11.42 -3.69
CA ALA A 78 14.80 -11.03 -3.21
C ALA A 78 15.97 -11.73 -3.96
N SER A 79 15.69 -12.82 -4.67
CA SER A 79 16.65 -13.58 -5.51
C SER A 79 16.53 -13.25 -7.01
N TYR A 80 15.95 -12.10 -7.38
CA TYR A 80 15.93 -11.66 -8.77
C TYR A 80 17.37 -11.60 -9.33
N GLY A 81 17.62 -12.24 -10.47
CA GLY A 81 18.92 -12.28 -11.13
C GLY A 81 19.98 -13.22 -10.52
N THR A 82 19.97 -13.56 -9.23
CA THR A 82 21.03 -14.34 -8.54
C THR A 82 20.52 -15.02 -7.26
N PRO A 83 21.00 -16.23 -6.92
CA PRO A 83 20.52 -16.96 -5.74
C PRO A 83 20.95 -16.29 -4.43
N LEU A 84 20.16 -16.48 -3.37
CA LEU A 84 20.48 -16.03 -2.01
C LEU A 84 20.96 -17.17 -1.13
N THR A 85 22.01 -16.91 -0.36
CA THR A 85 22.38 -17.70 0.83
C THR A 85 21.90 -16.94 2.07
N ILE A 86 21.19 -17.60 2.97
CA ILE A 86 20.51 -17.02 4.13
C ILE A 86 20.94 -17.78 5.39
N GLU A 87 21.42 -17.08 6.41
CA GLU A 87 21.88 -17.63 7.68
C GLU A 87 21.03 -17.11 8.85
N PHE A 88 20.70 -17.99 9.78
CA PHE A 88 19.91 -17.69 10.97
C PHE A 88 20.76 -17.85 12.22
N TYR A 89 20.80 -16.83 13.07
CA TYR A 89 21.58 -16.78 14.30
C TYR A 89 20.69 -16.63 15.53
N ASP A 90 21.10 -17.19 16.67
CA ASP A 90 20.41 -16.99 17.95
C ASP A 90 20.46 -15.50 18.34
N ALA A 91 19.30 -14.85 18.53
CA ALA A 91 19.26 -13.42 18.82
C ALA A 91 19.85 -13.07 20.21
N GLN A 92 20.10 -14.05 21.07
CA GLN A 92 20.75 -13.87 22.38
C GLN A 92 22.20 -14.37 22.41
N ALA A 93 22.68 -15.00 21.34
CA ALA A 93 24.06 -15.44 21.15
C ALA A 93 24.45 -15.24 19.66
N PRO A 94 24.80 -14.01 19.23
CA PRO A 94 24.92 -13.63 17.81
C PRO A 94 25.98 -14.40 16.99
N GLU A 95 26.92 -15.04 17.66
CA GLU A 95 27.93 -15.96 17.12
C GLU A 95 27.41 -17.40 16.86
N LYS A 96 26.25 -17.77 17.42
CA LYS A 96 25.66 -19.11 17.29
C LYS A 96 24.76 -19.18 16.04
N LEU A 97 25.33 -19.68 14.95
CA LEU A 97 24.58 -20.10 13.76
C LEU A 97 23.63 -21.26 14.13
N ILE A 98 22.40 -21.19 13.62
CA ILE A 98 21.33 -22.17 13.82
C ILE A 98 21.11 -22.97 12.54
N SER A 99 20.95 -22.28 11.41
CA SER A 99 20.65 -22.89 10.12
C SER A 99 21.12 -22.01 8.97
N THR A 100 21.44 -22.63 7.84
CA THR A 100 21.70 -21.97 6.56
C THR A 100 20.71 -22.52 5.53
N LYS A 101 20.13 -21.61 4.73
CA LYS A 101 19.12 -21.90 3.71
C LYS A 101 19.53 -21.22 2.41
N GLU A 102 19.05 -21.73 1.28
CA GLU A 102 19.23 -21.12 -0.03
C GLU A 102 17.89 -20.83 -0.69
N LEU A 103 17.83 -19.75 -1.47
CA LEU A 103 16.73 -19.40 -2.35
C LEU A 103 17.28 -19.26 -3.78
N ALA A 104 16.73 -20.04 -4.71
CA ALA A 104 17.20 -20.04 -6.09
C ALA A 104 16.97 -18.70 -6.80
N ALA A 105 17.80 -18.39 -7.80
CA ALA A 105 17.61 -17.22 -8.66
C ALA A 105 16.29 -17.29 -9.43
N THR A 106 15.68 -16.13 -9.68
CA THR A 106 14.55 -16.00 -10.61
C THR A 106 14.74 -14.81 -11.58
N GLN A 107 13.97 -14.80 -12.65
CA GLN A 107 13.77 -13.64 -13.53
C GLN A 107 12.32 -13.10 -13.44
N ASP A 108 11.49 -13.66 -12.55
CA ASP A 108 10.14 -13.20 -12.31
C ASP A 108 10.17 -11.89 -11.51
N GLU A 109 9.51 -10.84 -11.99
CA GLU A 109 9.37 -9.58 -11.23
C GLU A 109 8.37 -9.71 -10.06
N THR A 110 7.63 -10.82 -9.98
CA THR A 110 6.55 -11.07 -9.00
C THR A 110 6.88 -12.23 -8.04
N PRO A 111 6.73 -12.04 -6.72
CA PRO A 111 7.00 -13.08 -5.73
C PRO A 111 5.91 -14.16 -5.66
N THR A 112 6.34 -15.41 -5.83
CA THR A 112 5.56 -16.63 -5.68
C THR A 112 6.17 -17.53 -4.59
N ALA A 113 5.42 -18.54 -4.15
CA ALA A 113 5.96 -19.54 -3.21
C ALA A 113 7.19 -20.27 -3.75
N ALA A 114 7.29 -20.46 -5.08
CA ALA A 114 8.41 -21.17 -5.69
C ALA A 114 9.69 -20.32 -5.80
N ASN A 115 9.57 -18.99 -5.92
CA ASN A 115 10.70 -18.10 -6.21
C ASN A 115 11.09 -17.17 -5.05
N SER A 116 10.28 -17.09 -3.98
CA SER A 116 10.46 -16.12 -2.89
C SER A 116 10.31 -16.71 -1.48
N GLU A 117 9.98 -17.98 -1.31
CA GLU A 117 9.75 -18.59 0.00
C GLU A 117 10.79 -19.65 0.37
N ILE A 118 11.10 -19.70 1.67
CA ILE A 118 11.80 -20.82 2.30
C ILE A 118 11.03 -21.27 3.54
N THR A 119 11.19 -22.55 3.91
CA THR A 119 10.62 -23.11 5.14
C THR A 119 11.72 -23.34 6.17
N ILE A 120 11.48 -22.85 7.38
CA ILE A 120 12.25 -23.17 8.59
C ILE A 120 11.43 -24.08 9.50
N SER A 121 12.08 -24.95 10.27
CA SER A 121 11.40 -25.92 11.14
C SER A 121 12.19 -26.25 12.40
N ASP A 122 11.52 -26.91 13.34
CA ASP A 122 12.16 -27.54 14.51
C ASP A 122 13.35 -28.45 14.13
N ALA A 123 13.23 -29.20 13.04
CA ALA A 123 14.27 -30.05 12.48
C ALA A 123 15.49 -29.27 11.95
N ASP A 124 15.34 -27.97 11.67
CA ASP A 124 16.43 -27.06 11.30
C ASP A 124 17.09 -26.39 12.53
N GLY A 125 16.72 -26.78 13.75
CA GLY A 125 17.27 -26.26 15.01
C GLY A 125 16.51 -25.07 15.63
N PHE A 126 15.38 -24.66 15.05
CA PHE A 126 14.56 -23.57 15.58
C PHE A 126 13.70 -24.04 16.77
N GLN A 127 13.45 -23.14 17.72
CA GLN A 127 12.73 -23.42 18.96
C GLN A 127 11.55 -22.46 19.10
N PRO A 128 10.31 -22.94 19.33
CA PRO A 128 9.15 -22.08 19.45
C PRO A 128 9.30 -20.99 20.53
N GLY A 129 8.90 -19.77 20.20
CA GLY A 129 9.02 -18.60 21.07
C GLY A 129 10.43 -18.01 21.19
N LYS A 130 11.44 -18.52 20.47
CA LYS A 130 12.78 -17.91 20.39
C LYS A 130 12.87 -16.92 19.23
N SER A 131 13.70 -15.90 19.44
CA SER A 131 14.01 -14.88 18.44
C SER A 131 15.30 -15.21 17.70
N TYR A 132 15.33 -14.95 16.39
CA TYR A 132 16.45 -15.22 15.50
C TYR A 132 16.80 -14.01 14.65
N ALA A 133 18.09 -13.68 14.58
CA ALA A 133 18.63 -12.69 13.67
C ALA A 133 18.96 -13.33 12.31
N ILE A 134 18.83 -12.59 11.22
CA ILE A 134 19.05 -13.10 9.85
C ILE A 134 20.22 -12.35 9.22
N LYS A 135 21.15 -13.09 8.59
CA LYS A 135 22.13 -12.55 7.63
C LYS A 135 21.89 -13.18 6.26
N LEU A 136 22.19 -12.46 5.19
CA LEU A 136 22.08 -12.99 3.83
C LEU A 136 23.13 -12.39 2.88
N LYS A 137 23.35 -13.07 1.76
CA LYS A 137 24.15 -12.60 0.62
C LYS A 137 23.57 -13.14 -0.70
N ALA A 138 23.92 -12.55 -1.83
CA ALA A 138 23.62 -13.06 -3.16
C ALA A 138 24.92 -13.46 -3.86
N GLY A 139 25.00 -14.70 -4.36
CA GLY A 139 26.23 -15.21 -4.97
C GLY A 139 27.45 -14.96 -4.08
N ASP A 140 28.41 -14.18 -4.58
CA ASP A 140 29.68 -13.85 -3.91
C ASP A 140 29.71 -12.48 -3.21
N GLU A 141 28.56 -11.80 -3.11
CA GLU A 141 28.44 -10.50 -2.43
C GLU A 141 28.70 -10.57 -0.91
N ALA A 142 29.02 -9.43 -0.32
CA ALA A 142 29.25 -9.31 1.12
C ALA A 142 27.98 -9.55 1.96
N TRP A 143 28.12 -10.26 3.08
CA TRP A 143 27.04 -10.53 4.03
C TRP A 143 26.38 -9.25 4.55
N GLN A 144 25.05 -9.22 4.49
CA GLN A 144 24.20 -8.17 5.04
C GLN A 144 23.36 -8.71 6.19
N ALA A 145 23.15 -7.91 7.24
CA ALA A 145 22.21 -8.23 8.31
C ALA A 145 20.82 -7.67 7.96
N VAL A 146 19.77 -8.49 8.09
CA VAL A 146 18.38 -8.03 7.99
C VAL A 146 18.02 -7.30 9.28
N PRO A 147 17.43 -6.09 9.23
CA PRO A 147 17.04 -5.37 10.44
C PRO A 147 16.01 -6.12 11.29
N GLY A 148 16.28 -6.24 12.60
CA GLY A 148 15.38 -6.87 13.57
C GLY A 148 15.61 -8.37 13.74
N THR A 149 14.58 -9.07 14.24
CA THR A 149 14.60 -10.51 14.51
C THR A 149 13.23 -11.12 14.25
N ILE A 150 13.18 -12.33 13.69
CA ILE A 150 11.93 -13.12 13.63
C ILE A 150 11.72 -13.87 14.95
N VAL A 151 10.47 -14.17 15.30
CA VAL A 151 10.14 -15.09 16.41
C VAL A 151 9.47 -16.32 15.82
N PHE A 152 10.08 -17.49 16.02
CA PHE A 152 9.54 -18.75 15.47
C PHE A 152 8.30 -19.16 16.27
N THR A 153 7.12 -19.19 15.63
CA THR A 153 5.81 -19.32 16.30
C THR A 153 4.84 -20.29 15.62
N ALA A 154 5.26 -21.00 14.56
CA ALA A 154 4.42 -21.91 13.79
C ALA A 154 3.35 -21.18 12.95
N ALA A 155 3.72 -20.07 12.31
CA ALA A 155 2.78 -19.30 11.50
C ALA A 155 2.18 -20.12 10.34
N LYS A 156 0.86 -19.99 10.14
CA LYS A 156 0.12 -20.62 9.02
C LYS A 156 0.23 -19.84 7.70
N GLU A 157 0.59 -18.56 7.78
CA GLU A 157 0.83 -17.69 6.65
C GLU A 157 2.32 -17.33 6.60
N ALA A 158 2.84 -17.04 5.42
CA ALA A 158 4.26 -16.73 5.25
C ALA A 158 4.61 -15.37 5.90
N VAL A 159 5.56 -15.39 6.83
CA VAL A 159 6.08 -14.16 7.45
C VAL A 159 6.90 -13.40 6.40
N GLN A 160 6.54 -12.13 6.17
CA GLN A 160 7.20 -11.29 5.18
C GLN A 160 8.52 -10.76 5.74
N ILE A 161 9.61 -11.05 5.04
CA ILE A 161 10.95 -10.54 5.32
C ILE A 161 11.29 -9.52 4.24
N ASP A 162 11.08 -8.25 4.57
CA ASP A 162 11.50 -7.13 3.74
C ASP A 162 13.03 -6.99 3.81
N VAL A 163 13.70 -7.34 2.72
CA VAL A 163 15.16 -7.24 2.60
C VAL A 163 15.53 -5.79 2.26
N ASP A 164 15.52 -4.95 3.29
CA ASP A 164 16.08 -3.61 3.21
C ASP A 164 17.61 -3.65 3.39
N ARG A 165 18.34 -3.20 2.35
CA ARG A 165 19.31 -2.11 2.51
C ARG A 165 19.76 -1.53 1.17
N PHE A 166 20.67 -2.21 0.47
CA PHE A 166 21.04 -1.90 -0.92
C PHE A 166 21.09 -3.18 -1.78
N ALA A 167 20.16 -4.08 -1.46
CA ALA A 167 20.45 -5.49 -1.45
C ALA A 167 20.25 -6.15 -2.83
N LEU A 168 21.35 -6.37 -3.54
CA LEU A 168 21.99 -7.70 -3.72
C LEU A 168 22.65 -7.93 -5.07
N LEU A 169 22.37 -7.08 -6.08
CA LEU A 169 23.07 -7.11 -7.35
C LEU A 169 23.28 -5.72 -7.93
N LYS A 170 24.42 -5.54 -8.62
CA LYS A 170 24.59 -4.43 -9.55
C LYS A 170 23.57 -4.60 -10.68
N GLY A 171 22.59 -3.69 -10.75
CA GLY A 171 21.74 -3.52 -11.92
C GLY A 171 22.38 -2.59 -12.93
N VAL A 172 22.21 -2.89 -14.22
CA VAL A 172 22.57 -2.04 -15.36
C VAL A 172 21.47 -2.17 -16.42
N LYS A 173 20.96 -1.05 -16.92
CA LYS A 173 20.13 -0.97 -18.14
C LYS A 173 20.85 -0.11 -19.18
N GLN A 174 20.71 -0.48 -20.46
CA GLN A 174 21.28 0.26 -21.58
C GLN A 174 20.20 0.69 -22.57
N PHE A 175 20.26 1.95 -23.00
CA PHE A 175 19.37 2.53 -24.01
C PHE A 175 20.20 3.15 -25.13
N GLN A 176 19.89 2.81 -26.38
CA GLN A 176 20.51 3.40 -27.56
C GLN A 176 19.49 4.31 -28.25
N LEU A 177 19.69 5.62 -28.18
CA LEU A 177 18.84 6.58 -28.87
C LEU A 177 19.37 6.84 -30.28
N VAL A 178 18.46 6.86 -31.25
CA VAL A 178 18.73 7.28 -32.62
C VAL A 178 17.59 8.09 -33.21
N ASP A 179 17.88 8.90 -34.23
CA ASP A 179 16.85 9.50 -35.07
C ASP A 179 16.27 8.51 -36.09
N GLU A 180 15.28 8.96 -36.86
CA GLU A 180 14.63 8.17 -37.93
C GLU A 180 15.60 7.76 -39.07
N ALA A 181 16.74 8.45 -39.22
CA ALA A 181 17.82 8.09 -40.13
C ALA A 181 18.87 7.16 -39.48
N GLY A 182 18.66 6.74 -38.24
CA GLY A 182 19.54 5.87 -37.47
C GLY A 182 20.80 6.55 -36.92
N GLN A 183 20.88 7.88 -36.94
CA GLN A 183 22.02 8.63 -36.37
C GLN A 183 21.88 8.72 -34.84
N PRO A 184 22.98 8.64 -34.08
CA PRO A 184 23.01 8.93 -32.65
C PRO A 184 22.30 10.23 -32.25
N VAL A 185 21.52 10.18 -31.17
CA VAL A 185 20.93 11.38 -30.55
C VAL A 185 21.26 11.39 -29.05
N GLN A 186 21.76 12.51 -28.55
CA GLN A 186 22.09 12.64 -27.13
C GLN A 186 20.85 12.81 -26.25
N ALA A 187 20.89 12.25 -25.04
CA ALA A 187 19.80 12.29 -24.09
C ALA A 187 20.27 12.61 -22.67
N VAL A 188 19.36 13.15 -21.86
CA VAL A 188 19.55 13.38 -20.44
C VAL A 188 18.65 12.41 -19.67
N VAL A 189 19.23 11.64 -18.75
CA VAL A 189 18.48 10.84 -17.79
C VAL A 189 18.01 11.75 -16.67
N ARG A 190 16.69 11.77 -16.45
CA ARG A 190 16.05 12.53 -15.38
C ARG A 190 15.45 11.63 -14.33
N ALA A 191 15.79 11.90 -13.07
CA ALA A 191 15.12 11.34 -11.92
C ALA A 191 13.79 12.07 -11.68
N ILE A 192 12.69 11.32 -11.63
CA ILE A 192 11.37 11.75 -11.19
C ILE A 192 11.20 11.30 -9.73
N PRO A 193 11.43 12.18 -8.74
CA PRO A 193 11.25 11.85 -7.34
C PRO A 193 9.79 11.53 -7.02
N ASN A 194 9.57 10.72 -5.97
CA ASN A 194 8.23 10.37 -5.52
C ASN A 194 7.51 11.64 -5.03
N ILE A 195 6.43 12.02 -5.73
CA ILE A 195 5.87 13.39 -5.77
C ILE A 195 5.28 13.85 -4.42
N VAL A 196 5.22 12.96 -3.43
CA VAL A 196 4.75 13.20 -2.05
C VAL A 196 5.34 14.46 -1.39
N ASN A 197 6.59 14.82 -1.72
CA ASN A 197 7.30 15.96 -1.13
C ASN A 197 7.41 17.21 -2.04
N GLY A 198 6.89 17.15 -3.28
CA GLY A 198 7.00 18.27 -4.24
C GLY A 198 8.42 18.54 -4.76
N GLU A 199 9.32 17.56 -4.70
CA GLU A 199 10.64 17.65 -5.33
C GLU A 199 10.50 17.75 -6.87
N GLN A 200 11.36 18.56 -7.51
CA GLN A 200 11.39 18.71 -8.96
C GLN A 200 12.21 17.60 -9.63
N GLU A 201 11.99 17.38 -10.93
CA GLU A 201 12.86 16.52 -11.72
C GLU A 201 14.32 16.99 -11.65
N ALA A 202 15.24 16.03 -11.59
CA ALA A 202 16.68 16.31 -11.57
C ALA A 202 17.38 15.55 -12.70
N ASP A 203 18.19 16.26 -13.48
CA ASP A 203 19.16 15.66 -14.39
C ASP A 203 20.18 14.88 -13.55
N VAL A 204 20.30 13.57 -13.78
CA VAL A 204 21.20 12.69 -13.00
C VAL A 204 22.32 12.07 -13.82
N GLN A 205 22.18 12.00 -15.14
CA GLN A 205 23.19 11.49 -16.07
C GLN A 205 22.90 11.98 -17.50
N GLN A 206 23.91 11.96 -18.38
CA GLN A 206 23.76 12.15 -19.83
C GLN A 206 24.23 10.91 -20.59
N SER A 207 23.75 10.73 -21.82
CA SER A 207 24.29 9.75 -22.76
C SER A 207 25.73 10.10 -23.18
N ASP A 208 26.43 9.15 -23.79
CA ASP A 208 27.66 9.46 -24.53
C ASP A 208 27.38 10.16 -25.87
N GLU A 209 28.44 10.43 -26.64
CA GLU A 209 28.38 11.02 -27.99
C GLU A 209 27.72 10.08 -29.02
N GLN A 210 27.64 8.79 -28.71
CA GLN A 210 27.01 7.76 -29.54
C GLN A 210 25.52 7.59 -29.20
N GLY A 211 24.95 8.39 -28.29
CA GLY A 211 23.55 8.30 -27.88
C GLY A 211 23.24 7.07 -27.02
N LEU A 212 24.27 6.40 -26.48
CA LEU A 212 24.13 5.29 -25.55
C LEU A 212 24.05 5.82 -24.12
N VAL A 213 23.01 5.39 -23.41
CA VAL A 213 22.85 5.58 -21.97
C VAL A 213 23.12 4.25 -21.29
N THR A 214 24.09 4.22 -20.37
CA THR A 214 24.32 3.09 -19.47
C THR A 214 24.01 3.54 -18.04
N PHE A 215 22.88 3.09 -17.49
CA PHE A 215 22.40 3.51 -16.17
C PHE A 215 22.44 2.35 -15.18
N SER A 216 23.05 2.55 -14.01
CA SER A 216 23.39 1.50 -13.04
C SER A 216 23.03 1.87 -11.60
N THR A 217 22.77 0.84 -10.78
CA THR A 217 22.55 1.00 -9.32
C THR A 217 23.80 1.49 -8.57
N ALA A 218 24.96 1.55 -9.26
CA ALA A 218 26.22 2.05 -8.74
C ALA A 218 26.50 3.53 -9.08
N ASP A 219 25.68 4.17 -9.93
CA ASP A 219 25.93 5.54 -10.36
C ASP A 219 25.59 6.54 -9.25
N ALA A 220 26.39 7.61 -9.12
CA ALA A 220 26.22 8.59 -8.04
C ALA A 220 24.87 9.34 -8.08
N GLY A 221 24.24 9.40 -9.27
CA GLY A 221 22.89 9.95 -9.46
C GLY A 221 21.75 8.97 -9.15
N PHE A 222 22.04 7.69 -8.88
CA PHE A 222 21.02 6.68 -8.62
C PHE A 222 20.32 6.88 -7.26
N ARG A 223 19.00 7.05 -7.33
CA ARG A 223 18.03 7.07 -6.24
C ARG A 223 17.12 5.85 -6.30
N ARG A 224 16.79 5.28 -5.13
CA ARG A 224 15.79 4.20 -5.01
C ARG A 224 14.37 4.72 -5.12
N THR A 225 13.45 3.84 -5.54
CA THR A 225 12.00 4.11 -5.64
C THR A 225 11.66 5.35 -6.46
N VAL A 226 12.58 5.75 -7.34
CA VAL A 226 12.50 6.84 -8.31
C VAL A 226 12.26 6.22 -9.68
N ILE A 227 11.40 6.88 -10.46
CA ILE A 227 11.23 6.59 -11.88
C ILE A 227 12.20 7.48 -12.64
N TYR A 228 12.85 6.94 -13.66
CA TYR A 228 13.72 7.66 -14.57
C TYR A 228 13.05 7.78 -15.93
N HIS A 229 13.34 8.87 -16.63
CA HIS A 229 12.97 9.06 -18.02
C HIS A 229 14.12 9.66 -18.83
N LEU A 230 14.03 9.56 -20.16
CA LEU A 230 14.98 10.16 -21.10
C LEU A 230 14.39 11.45 -21.66
N ALA A 231 15.03 12.58 -21.37
CA ALA A 231 14.74 13.86 -22.00
C ALA A 231 15.67 14.05 -23.22
N VAL A 232 15.10 14.44 -24.36
CA VAL A 232 15.82 14.64 -25.63
C VAL A 232 15.44 16.01 -26.19
N GLU A 233 16.39 16.94 -26.27
CA GLU A 233 16.09 18.32 -26.62
C GLU A 233 15.79 18.49 -28.12
N GLY A 234 14.59 18.97 -28.45
CA GLY A 234 14.16 19.19 -29.83
C GLY A 234 13.67 17.94 -30.57
N TYR A 235 13.43 16.83 -29.86
CA TYR A 235 12.90 15.58 -30.43
C TYR A 235 11.71 15.04 -29.62
N THR A 236 10.92 14.17 -30.23
CA THR A 236 9.83 13.42 -29.61
C THR A 236 9.99 11.93 -29.91
N PHE A 237 9.79 11.06 -28.91
CA PHE A 237 9.81 9.61 -29.10
C PHE A 237 8.69 9.15 -30.03
N THR A 238 9.04 8.38 -31.06
CA THR A 238 8.07 7.79 -32.00
C THR A 238 7.26 6.67 -31.37
N ASP A 239 7.91 5.90 -30.49
CA ASP A 239 7.37 4.67 -29.88
C ASP A 239 6.87 4.88 -28.43
N GLY A 240 6.69 6.14 -28.03
CA GLY A 240 6.27 6.56 -26.69
C GLY A 240 7.42 6.88 -25.73
N VAL A 241 7.10 7.61 -24.65
CA VAL A 241 8.08 8.02 -23.63
C VAL A 241 8.46 6.82 -22.76
N LEU A 242 9.74 6.49 -22.67
CA LEU A 242 10.21 5.43 -21.80
C LEU A 242 10.43 5.93 -20.36
N ASN A 243 9.60 5.45 -19.46
CA ASN A 243 9.80 5.52 -18.01
C ASN A 243 10.32 4.18 -17.49
N TRP A 244 11.38 4.15 -16.69
CA TRP A 244 11.89 2.92 -16.06
C TRP A 244 12.25 3.14 -14.59
N ASN A 245 12.32 2.04 -13.84
CA ASN A 245 13.06 1.98 -12.58
C ASN A 245 14.23 0.99 -12.76
N LEU A 246 15.11 0.92 -11.76
CA LEU A 246 16.19 -0.05 -11.72
C LEU A 246 16.03 -0.87 -10.45
N LEU A 247 15.80 -2.17 -10.62
CA LEU A 247 15.41 -3.10 -9.55
C LEU A 247 16.65 -3.68 -8.85
N GLY A 248 17.74 -3.88 -9.61
CA GLY A 248 18.94 -4.59 -9.20
C GLY A 248 18.98 -5.99 -9.82
N GLY A 249 20.09 -6.32 -10.49
CA GLY A 249 20.29 -7.62 -11.16
C GLY A 249 20.20 -7.60 -12.68
N GLU A 250 19.76 -6.50 -13.27
CA GLU A 250 19.79 -6.31 -14.72
C GLU A 250 21.24 -6.31 -15.23
N LYS A 251 21.54 -7.09 -16.28
CA LYS A 251 22.93 -7.32 -16.71
C LYS A 251 23.52 -6.25 -17.64
N GLY A 252 22.68 -5.35 -18.17
CA GLY A 252 23.09 -4.33 -19.13
C GLY A 252 23.50 -4.85 -20.51
N THR A 253 23.37 -6.14 -20.80
CA THR A 253 23.69 -6.73 -22.11
C THR A 253 22.62 -6.47 -23.17
N ASP A 254 21.38 -6.25 -22.75
CA ASP A 254 20.24 -6.02 -23.63
C ASP A 254 20.04 -4.52 -23.86
N VAL A 255 20.60 -4.02 -24.96
CA VAL A 255 20.50 -2.61 -25.35
C VAL A 255 19.12 -2.35 -25.95
N THR A 256 18.30 -1.58 -25.24
CA THR A 256 16.98 -1.16 -25.74
C THR A 256 17.15 -0.01 -26.72
N LYS A 257 16.87 -0.24 -28.00
CA LYS A 257 16.93 0.81 -29.03
C LYS A 257 15.64 1.65 -28.99
N LEU A 258 15.80 2.97 -28.95
CA LEU A 258 14.70 3.95 -28.95
C LEU A 258 14.87 4.89 -30.14
N THR A 259 13.77 5.13 -30.86
CA THR A 259 13.75 6.04 -32.01
C THR A 259 13.08 7.36 -31.63
N VAL A 260 13.64 8.47 -32.11
CA VAL A 260 13.10 9.81 -31.88
C VAL A 260 12.95 10.58 -33.20
N ALA A 261 11.81 11.22 -33.40
CA ALA A 261 11.56 12.12 -34.51
C ALA A 261 11.90 13.55 -34.10
N LYS A 262 12.51 14.32 -35.02
CA LYS A 262 12.84 15.73 -34.75
C LYS A 262 11.56 16.56 -34.74
N VAL A 263 11.43 17.46 -33.75
CA VAL A 263 10.28 18.37 -33.68
C VAL A 263 10.49 19.50 -34.69
N ASP A 264 10.00 19.31 -35.91
CA ASP A 264 9.93 20.38 -36.90
C ASP A 264 8.92 21.45 -36.44
N PRO A 265 9.29 22.75 -36.45
CA PRO A 265 8.35 23.84 -36.19
C PRO A 265 7.42 24.01 -37.41
N GLN A 266 6.36 23.19 -37.48
CA GLN A 266 5.53 23.08 -38.68
C GLN A 266 4.77 24.38 -39.05
N PRO A 267 4.89 24.82 -40.32
CA PRO A 267 3.85 25.57 -41.02
C PRO A 267 2.75 24.63 -41.52
N VAL A 268 1.52 25.13 -41.67
CA VAL A 268 0.34 24.35 -42.06
C VAL A 268 0.42 23.84 -43.52
N PRO A 269 0.25 22.54 -43.81
CA PRO A 269 0.35 22.01 -45.18
C PRO A 269 -0.97 21.98 -45.96
N VAL A 270 -0.87 22.08 -47.29
CA VAL A 270 -1.95 21.92 -48.28
C VAL A 270 -1.75 20.56 -49.00
N PRO A 271 -2.80 19.76 -49.28
CA PRO A 271 -2.64 18.39 -49.79
C PRO A 271 -2.62 18.29 -51.32
N ASP A 272 -1.88 17.31 -51.84
CA ASP A 272 -2.02 16.69 -53.17
C ASP A 272 -1.79 15.16 -53.02
N PRO A 273 -2.42 14.27 -53.84
CA PRO A 273 -2.68 12.89 -53.40
C PRO A 273 -1.73 11.82 -53.94
N SER A 274 -1.48 10.80 -53.12
CA SER A 274 -1.03 9.44 -53.49
C SER A 274 -1.43 8.45 -52.37
N PRO A 275 -1.43 7.13 -52.61
CA PRO A 275 -2.60 6.28 -52.36
C PRO A 275 -2.95 6.10 -50.88
N VAL A 276 -4.26 6.11 -50.61
CA VAL A 276 -4.87 6.02 -49.28
C VAL A 276 -4.64 4.63 -48.65
N PRO A 277 -3.90 4.52 -47.52
CA PRO A 277 -3.99 3.36 -46.64
C PRO A 277 -5.39 3.31 -46.01
N ALA A 278 -5.89 2.12 -45.68
CA ALA A 278 -7.21 1.97 -45.05
C ALA A 278 -7.32 2.88 -43.79
N PRO A 279 -8.48 3.53 -43.56
CA PRO A 279 -8.60 4.53 -42.50
C PRO A 279 -8.38 3.89 -41.14
N GLN A 280 -7.24 4.22 -40.52
CA GLN A 280 -6.93 3.86 -39.15
C GLN A 280 -7.96 4.51 -38.21
N PRO A 281 -8.47 3.81 -37.18
CA PRO A 281 -9.38 4.40 -36.21
C PRO A 281 -8.80 5.68 -35.61
N ALA A 282 -9.64 6.69 -35.39
CA ALA A 282 -9.21 7.91 -34.72
C ALA A 282 -8.68 7.58 -33.32
N ASP A 283 -7.51 8.13 -32.97
CA ASP A 283 -6.93 7.98 -31.63
C ASP A 283 -7.87 8.64 -30.61
N LEU A 284 -8.34 7.84 -29.64
CA LEU A 284 -9.29 8.25 -28.61
C LEU A 284 -8.61 8.89 -27.39
N ARG A 285 -7.29 9.07 -27.44
CA ARG A 285 -6.48 9.64 -26.36
C ARG A 285 -6.30 11.14 -26.52
N THR A 286 -6.22 11.81 -25.37
CA THR A 286 -5.87 13.22 -25.24
C THR A 286 -4.66 13.34 -24.33
N SER A 287 -3.67 14.14 -24.70
CA SER A 287 -2.49 14.36 -23.85
C SER A 287 -2.88 15.09 -22.58
N VAL A 288 -2.36 14.61 -21.45
CA VAL A 288 -2.60 15.16 -20.11
C VAL A 288 -1.33 15.09 -19.29
N THR A 289 -1.24 15.91 -18.25
CA THR A 289 -0.09 15.95 -17.34
C THR A 289 -0.52 15.90 -15.87
N GLY A 290 0.46 15.65 -15.01
CA GLY A 290 0.30 15.51 -13.56
C GLY A 290 0.21 14.05 -13.13
N ALA A 291 -0.30 13.85 -11.91
CA ALA A 291 -0.44 12.53 -11.31
C ALA A 291 -1.90 12.20 -10.95
N VAL A 292 -2.18 10.91 -10.81
CA VAL A 292 -3.37 10.35 -10.17
C VAL A 292 -2.96 9.53 -8.95
N TYR A 293 -3.78 9.52 -7.91
CA TYR A 293 -3.58 8.70 -6.71
C TYR A 293 -4.72 7.69 -6.58
N ILE A 294 -4.39 6.45 -6.25
CA ILE A 294 -5.40 5.38 -6.14
C ILE A 294 -6.30 5.60 -4.92
N ALA A 295 -7.59 5.76 -5.16
CA ALA A 295 -8.62 6.01 -4.15
C ALA A 295 -9.46 4.76 -3.84
N SER A 296 -9.62 3.83 -4.78
CA SER A 296 -10.16 2.51 -4.47
C SER A 296 -9.21 1.74 -3.53
N GLY A 297 -9.66 0.63 -2.93
CA GLY A 297 -8.76 -0.24 -2.15
C GLY A 297 -7.67 -0.87 -3.03
N THR A 298 -8.09 -1.25 -4.23
CA THR A 298 -7.33 -1.91 -5.29
C THR A 298 -7.90 -1.41 -6.62
N ALA A 299 -7.08 -1.03 -7.59
CA ALA A 299 -7.53 -0.55 -8.91
C ALA A 299 -6.94 -1.43 -10.03
N LEU A 300 -7.83 -1.97 -10.86
CA LEU A 300 -7.46 -2.77 -12.02
C LEU A 300 -6.63 -1.95 -13.01
N GLN A 301 -5.54 -2.52 -13.51
CA GLN A 301 -4.88 -2.05 -14.72
C GLN A 301 -5.50 -2.69 -15.97
N TYR A 302 -5.48 -1.96 -17.07
CA TYR A 302 -5.98 -2.38 -18.38
C TYR A 302 -4.89 -2.19 -19.43
N HIS A 303 -4.70 -3.17 -20.31
CA HIS A 303 -3.97 -2.98 -21.57
C HIS A 303 -4.91 -2.30 -22.58
N TRP A 304 -4.43 -1.28 -23.30
CA TRP A 304 -5.15 -0.65 -24.41
C TRP A 304 -4.53 -1.01 -25.76
N ASP A 305 -5.32 -1.65 -26.62
CA ASP A 305 -4.96 -1.93 -28.01
C ASP A 305 -5.38 -0.77 -28.93
N ALA A 306 -4.39 -0.07 -29.49
CA ALA A 306 -4.57 1.05 -30.41
C ALA A 306 -5.16 0.67 -31.78
N GLN A 307 -5.07 -0.61 -32.19
CA GLN A 307 -5.62 -1.08 -33.47
C GLN A 307 -7.11 -1.38 -33.37
N THR A 308 -7.54 -1.95 -32.24
CA THR A 308 -8.95 -2.34 -32.00
C THR A 308 -9.72 -1.36 -31.12
N ASN A 309 -9.04 -0.37 -30.52
CA ASN A 309 -9.57 0.55 -29.50
C ASN A 309 -10.17 -0.16 -28.27
N GLN A 310 -9.68 -1.36 -27.93
CA GLN A 310 -10.19 -2.17 -26.82
C GLN A 310 -9.31 -2.05 -25.57
N LEU A 311 -9.96 -2.11 -24.41
CA LEU A 311 -9.32 -2.25 -23.09
C LEU A 311 -9.51 -3.68 -22.59
N THR A 312 -8.41 -4.38 -22.31
CA THR A 312 -8.42 -5.71 -21.68
C THR A 312 -7.86 -5.61 -20.26
N PRO A 313 -8.53 -6.15 -19.23
CA PRO A 313 -7.95 -6.19 -17.88
C PRO A 313 -6.60 -6.92 -17.88
N LYS A 314 -5.62 -6.37 -17.17
CA LYS A 314 -4.38 -7.08 -16.83
C LYS A 314 -4.65 -8.05 -15.67
N ASP A 315 -3.68 -8.91 -15.37
CA ASP A 315 -3.72 -9.78 -14.20
C ASP A 315 -3.83 -8.92 -12.91
N ALA A 316 -4.54 -9.41 -11.90
CA ALA A 316 -4.68 -8.75 -10.60
C ALA A 316 -3.33 -8.53 -9.88
N ALA A 317 -2.28 -9.25 -10.27
CA ALA A 317 -0.90 -8.98 -9.85
C ALA A 317 -0.41 -7.56 -10.21
N PHE A 318 -1.01 -6.92 -11.24
CA PHE A 318 -0.72 -5.54 -11.64
C PHE A 318 -1.61 -4.52 -10.94
N ASP A 319 -2.52 -4.91 -10.05
CA ASP A 319 -3.48 -3.98 -9.48
C ASP A 319 -2.82 -2.90 -8.61
N LEU A 320 -3.23 -1.66 -8.85
CA LEU A 320 -2.65 -0.52 -8.17
C LEU A 320 -3.22 -0.40 -6.76
N THR A 321 -2.34 -0.31 -5.77
CA THR A 321 -2.72 -0.28 -4.36
C THR A 321 -3.15 1.13 -3.93
N GLN A 322 -4.19 1.22 -3.09
CA GLN A 322 -4.66 2.47 -2.49
C GLN A 322 -3.53 3.36 -1.97
N GLY A 323 -3.55 4.62 -2.40
CA GLY A 323 -2.61 5.68 -2.04
C GLY A 323 -1.28 5.69 -2.79
N THR A 324 -1.04 4.75 -3.71
CA THR A 324 0.06 4.89 -4.67
C THR A 324 -0.25 6.03 -5.66
N GLY A 325 0.78 6.81 -6.02
CA GLY A 325 0.68 7.90 -6.99
C GLY A 325 1.33 7.51 -8.31
N TRP A 326 0.68 7.84 -9.42
CA TRP A 326 1.08 7.47 -10.78
C TRP A 326 1.04 8.69 -11.69
N LEU A 327 2.11 8.94 -12.44
CA LEU A 327 2.10 9.96 -13.49
C LEU A 327 1.18 9.54 -14.63
N ILE A 328 0.54 10.54 -15.25
CA ILE A 328 -0.36 10.34 -16.38
C ILE A 328 0.12 11.15 -17.59
N ALA A 329 0.10 10.51 -18.77
CA ALA A 329 0.46 11.11 -20.06
C ALA A 329 -0.75 11.20 -21.01
N TRP A 330 -1.67 10.25 -20.91
CA TRP A 330 -2.85 10.13 -21.78
C TRP A 330 -4.13 9.95 -20.97
N ARG A 331 -5.16 10.70 -21.36
CA ARG A 331 -6.54 10.48 -20.97
C ARG A 331 -7.28 9.87 -22.15
N LEU A 332 -7.69 8.62 -22.00
CA LEU A 332 -8.51 7.87 -22.94
C LEU A 332 -9.99 8.05 -22.59
N VAL A 333 -10.84 8.25 -23.59
CA VAL A 333 -12.31 8.22 -23.44
C VAL A 333 -12.87 7.14 -24.35
N THR A 334 -13.56 6.17 -23.78
CA THR A 334 -14.19 5.09 -24.54
C THR A 334 -15.51 5.53 -25.18
N SER A 335 -16.04 4.75 -26.12
CA SER A 335 -17.30 5.07 -26.83
C SER A 335 -18.53 5.15 -25.93
N ASN A 336 -18.50 4.48 -24.76
CA ASN A 336 -19.52 4.56 -23.73
C ASN A 336 -19.27 5.69 -22.70
N GLY A 337 -18.23 6.51 -22.88
CA GLY A 337 -17.94 7.69 -22.05
C GLY A 337 -17.11 7.44 -20.80
N ASP A 338 -16.66 6.20 -20.55
CA ASP A 338 -15.75 5.92 -19.44
C ASP A 338 -14.39 6.57 -19.72
N VAL A 339 -13.78 7.10 -18.65
CA VAL A 339 -12.50 7.80 -18.71
C VAL A 339 -11.43 6.95 -18.06
N TYR A 340 -10.29 6.84 -18.73
CA TYR A 340 -9.11 6.12 -18.25
C TYR A 340 -7.87 7.02 -18.34
N TYR A 341 -6.92 6.81 -17.44
CA TYR A 341 -5.62 7.48 -17.47
C TYR A 341 -4.50 6.47 -17.66
N SER A 342 -3.56 6.74 -18.57
CA SER A 342 -2.36 5.90 -18.72
C SER A 342 -1.47 6.04 -17.48
N VAL A 343 -0.98 4.94 -16.94
CA VAL A 343 -0.05 4.88 -15.78
C VAL A 343 1.32 4.29 -16.14
N ALA A 344 1.40 3.61 -17.29
CA ALA A 344 2.64 3.16 -17.94
C ALA A 344 2.36 2.96 -19.45
N ASN A 345 3.35 2.50 -20.21
CA ASN A 345 3.15 2.11 -21.61
C ASN A 345 2.05 1.04 -21.72
N ASP A 346 1.17 1.20 -22.71
CA ASP A 346 -0.09 0.44 -22.93
C ASP A 346 -1.07 0.32 -21.73
N SER A 347 -0.72 0.86 -20.55
CA SER A 347 -1.33 0.50 -19.27
C SER A 347 -2.19 1.64 -18.73
N TYR A 348 -3.45 1.36 -18.45
CA TYR A 348 -4.47 2.34 -18.07
C TYR A 348 -5.18 1.97 -16.77
N VAL A 349 -5.54 2.98 -15.97
CA VAL A 349 -6.43 2.84 -14.79
C VAL A 349 -7.71 3.63 -15.01
N ALA A 350 -8.85 3.13 -14.53
CA ALA A 350 -10.13 3.81 -14.67
C ALA A 350 -10.19 5.06 -13.78
N ALA A 351 -10.70 6.18 -14.31
CA ALA A 351 -10.80 7.45 -13.60
C ALA A 351 -11.64 7.38 -12.32
N LYS A 352 -12.60 6.44 -12.25
CA LYS A 352 -13.43 6.19 -11.06
C LYS A 352 -12.67 5.66 -9.85
N ASP A 353 -11.50 5.06 -10.05
CA ASP A 353 -10.73 4.40 -8.98
C ASP A 353 -9.60 5.30 -8.46
N VAL A 354 -9.43 6.49 -9.03
CA VAL A 354 -8.32 7.41 -8.75
C VAL A 354 -8.80 8.84 -8.52
N VAL A 355 -7.94 9.67 -7.93
CA VAL A 355 -8.16 11.12 -7.79
C VAL A 355 -6.95 11.93 -8.25
N ARG A 356 -7.21 13.11 -8.82
CA ARG A 356 -6.18 14.09 -9.21
C ARG A 356 -6.07 15.13 -8.09
N THR A 357 -5.04 14.99 -7.28
CA THR A 357 -4.79 15.80 -6.07
C THR A 357 -3.28 16.09 -5.97
N GLN A 358 -2.82 17.04 -5.14
CA GLN A 358 -1.38 17.32 -5.01
C GLN A 358 -0.65 16.27 -4.18
N GLY A 359 -1.36 15.59 -3.28
CA GLY A 359 -0.81 14.48 -2.52
C GLY A 359 -1.90 13.65 -1.87
N PHE A 360 -1.66 12.36 -1.73
CA PHE A 360 -2.51 11.45 -0.96
C PHE A 360 -1.68 10.75 0.11
N GLN A 361 -2.16 10.78 1.36
CA GLN A 361 -1.57 10.07 2.49
C GLN A 361 -2.44 8.86 2.84
N LYS A 362 -1.92 7.65 2.62
CA LYS A 362 -2.55 6.41 3.08
C LYS A 362 -2.53 6.36 4.60
N LEU A 363 -3.70 6.47 5.22
CA LEU A 363 -3.85 6.60 6.66
C LEU A 363 -5.20 6.08 7.09
N ARG A 364 -5.23 5.19 8.09
CA ARG A 364 -6.47 4.65 8.66
C ARG A 364 -6.79 5.29 9.99
N GLY A 365 -8.08 5.51 10.24
CA GLY A 365 -8.56 6.02 11.52
C GLY A 365 -10.08 6.18 11.51
N VAL A 366 -10.60 6.87 12.52
CA VAL A 366 -12.02 7.24 12.62
C VAL A 366 -12.13 8.76 12.65
N VAL A 367 -13.09 9.30 11.91
CA VAL A 367 -13.48 10.71 11.94
C VAL A 367 -14.88 10.87 12.50
N THR A 368 -15.07 11.86 13.38
CA THR A 368 -16.38 12.29 13.87
C THR A 368 -16.85 13.48 13.04
N VAL A 369 -18.02 13.36 12.42
CA VAL A 369 -18.66 14.46 11.69
C VAL A 369 -19.06 15.58 12.65
N ASN A 370 -18.78 16.82 12.27
CA ASN A 370 -19.00 17.99 13.12
C ASN A 370 -20.50 18.35 13.26
N ALA A 371 -20.81 19.40 14.03
CA ALA A 371 -22.20 19.82 14.30
C ALA A 371 -23.02 20.23 13.06
N SER A 372 -22.38 20.60 11.95
CA SER A 372 -23.07 20.97 10.70
C SER A 372 -23.40 19.79 9.79
N GLY A 373 -22.94 18.58 10.09
CA GLY A 373 -22.98 17.46 9.15
C GLY A 373 -21.86 17.54 8.10
N ALA A 374 -21.70 16.49 7.30
CA ALA A 374 -20.72 16.43 6.23
C ALA A 374 -21.32 15.97 4.90
N ALA A 375 -20.96 16.65 3.81
CA ALA A 375 -21.41 16.29 2.46
C ALA A 375 -20.52 15.17 1.91
N LEU A 376 -21.12 14.02 1.58
CA LEU A 376 -20.42 12.93 0.90
C LEU A 376 -20.25 13.25 -0.59
N ARG A 377 -19.07 12.98 -1.17
CA ARG A 377 -18.68 13.42 -2.53
C ARG A 377 -17.98 12.32 -3.34
N GLN A 378 -18.02 12.41 -4.67
CA GLN A 378 -17.28 11.53 -5.60
C GLN A 378 -16.00 12.19 -6.12
N GLY A 379 -15.30 12.90 -5.23
CA GLY A 379 -14.08 13.63 -5.51
C GLY A 379 -13.63 14.40 -4.28
N THR A 380 -12.48 15.04 -4.38
CA THR A 380 -11.72 15.57 -3.23
C THR A 380 -12.05 17.02 -2.90
N THR A 381 -12.72 17.74 -3.80
CA THR A 381 -13.00 19.19 -3.70
C THR A 381 -14.49 19.45 -3.45
N ASP A 382 -14.87 20.70 -3.16
CA ASP A 382 -16.26 21.15 -3.08
C ASP A 382 -16.95 21.14 -4.47
N SER A 383 -16.17 21.32 -5.54
CA SER A 383 -16.59 21.34 -6.94
C SER A 383 -16.93 19.97 -7.54
N ASP A 384 -16.45 18.87 -6.96
CA ASP A 384 -16.69 17.51 -7.50
C ASP A 384 -18.13 17.00 -7.30
N GLY A 385 -18.98 17.78 -6.63
CA GLY A 385 -20.39 17.49 -6.41
C GLY A 385 -20.66 16.56 -5.22
N ALA A 386 -21.71 16.88 -4.46
CA ALA A 386 -22.19 16.01 -3.40
C ALA A 386 -23.03 14.87 -3.99
N ILE A 387 -22.79 13.62 -3.58
CA ILE A 387 -23.62 12.46 -3.92
C ILE A 387 -24.89 12.39 -3.05
N SER A 388 -25.68 13.46 -3.08
CA SER A 388 -27.04 13.59 -2.53
C SER A 388 -27.26 13.03 -1.12
N ARG A 389 -26.20 12.93 -0.31
CA ARG A 389 -26.16 12.25 0.99
C ARG A 389 -25.32 13.07 1.95
N GLN A 390 -25.97 13.52 3.02
CA GLN A 390 -25.30 14.13 4.16
C GLN A 390 -25.04 13.07 5.23
N LEU A 391 -23.85 13.07 5.82
CA LEU A 391 -23.54 12.28 7.00
C LEU A 391 -24.02 13.06 8.24
N PRO A 392 -24.77 12.43 9.16
CA PRO A 392 -25.32 13.13 10.33
C PRO A 392 -24.23 13.70 11.25
N ALA A 393 -24.53 14.84 11.89
CA ALA A 393 -23.69 15.42 12.93
C ALA A 393 -23.41 14.40 14.06
N GLY A 394 -22.15 14.33 14.51
CA GLY A 394 -21.70 13.39 15.52
C GLY A 394 -21.53 11.93 15.05
N SER A 395 -21.89 11.59 13.80
CA SER A 395 -21.65 10.24 13.27
C SER A 395 -20.16 9.96 13.07
N GLN A 396 -19.76 8.71 13.28
CA GLN A 396 -18.36 8.27 13.20
C GLN A 396 -18.15 7.38 11.98
N TRP A 397 -17.08 7.64 11.23
CA TRP A 397 -16.76 6.96 9.98
C TRP A 397 -15.30 6.53 9.95
N GLN A 398 -15.03 5.32 9.49
CA GLN A 398 -13.66 4.91 9.16
C GLN A 398 -13.19 5.65 7.91
N PHE A 399 -11.94 6.12 7.92
CA PHE A 399 -11.28 6.66 6.75
C PHE A 399 -10.00 5.87 6.42
N TYR A 400 -9.57 5.96 5.16
CA TYR A 400 -8.50 5.16 4.56
C TYR A 400 -7.36 5.99 3.94
N GLY A 401 -7.55 7.30 3.83
CA GLY A 401 -6.48 8.25 3.56
C GLY A 401 -6.96 9.69 3.56
N ILE A 402 -6.02 10.61 3.33
CA ILE A 402 -6.25 12.06 3.24
C ILE A 402 -5.70 12.54 1.90
N ALA A 403 -6.53 13.19 1.08
CA ALA A 403 -6.09 13.92 -0.11
C ALA A 403 -5.87 15.40 0.22
N LYS A 404 -4.86 16.03 -0.38
CA LYS A 404 -4.56 17.46 -0.31
C LYS A 404 -4.59 18.08 -1.71
N ASN A 405 -5.52 19.00 -1.92
CA ASN A 405 -5.81 19.59 -3.22
C ASN A 405 -4.97 20.84 -3.51
N ALA A 406 -4.95 21.25 -4.78
CA ALA A 406 -4.18 22.42 -5.23
C ALA A 406 -4.72 23.77 -4.72
N ASP A 407 -5.99 23.82 -4.30
CA ASP A 407 -6.62 24.98 -3.64
C ASP A 407 -6.30 25.04 -2.13
N GLY A 408 -5.51 24.09 -1.60
CA GLY A 408 -5.19 23.98 -0.18
C GLY A 408 -6.26 23.28 0.66
N THR A 409 -7.38 22.86 0.07
CA THR A 409 -8.38 22.03 0.77
C THR A 409 -7.89 20.59 0.92
N SER A 410 -8.45 19.88 1.90
CA SER A 410 -8.15 18.46 2.14
C SER A 410 -9.43 17.67 2.38
N ALA A 411 -9.42 16.38 2.05
CA ALA A 411 -10.56 15.48 2.22
C ALA A 411 -10.17 14.11 2.77
N TYR A 412 -11.02 13.54 3.64
CA TYR A 412 -10.89 12.15 4.11
C TYR A 412 -11.59 11.19 3.15
N LEU A 413 -10.90 10.13 2.75
CA LEU A 413 -11.44 9.03 1.95
C LEU A 413 -12.16 8.03 2.86
N LEU A 414 -13.47 7.86 2.69
CA LEU A 414 -14.28 6.89 3.44
C LEU A 414 -14.39 5.51 2.74
N GLY A 415 -13.80 5.38 1.54
CA GLY A 415 -13.78 4.16 0.73
C GLY A 415 -14.62 4.29 -0.55
N GLY A 416 -14.35 3.46 -1.55
CA GLY A 416 -15.13 3.45 -2.81
C GLY A 416 -15.12 4.78 -3.58
N ASN A 417 -14.02 5.53 -3.51
CA ASN A 417 -13.89 6.91 -4.01
C ASN A 417 -14.89 7.92 -3.40
N GLN A 418 -15.41 7.65 -2.19
CA GLN A 418 -16.29 8.55 -1.45
C GLN A 418 -15.52 9.39 -0.42
N TRP A 419 -15.78 10.68 -0.40
CA TRP A 419 -15.00 11.65 0.39
C TRP A 419 -15.86 12.58 1.23
N ILE A 420 -15.28 13.11 2.30
CA ILE A 420 -15.79 14.27 3.06
C ILE A 420 -14.66 15.28 3.30
N SER A 421 -15.00 16.57 3.35
CA SER A 421 -14.02 17.62 3.63
C SER A 421 -13.44 17.51 5.05
N THR A 422 -12.14 17.78 5.21
CA THR A 422 -11.49 17.84 6.53
C THR A 422 -11.99 18.97 7.42
N THR A 423 -12.73 19.95 6.88
CA THR A 423 -13.38 21.01 7.67
C THR A 423 -14.74 20.57 8.26
N GLN A 424 -15.29 19.45 7.78
CA GLN A 424 -16.60 18.92 8.18
C GLN A 424 -16.50 17.75 9.17
N ALA A 425 -15.30 17.25 9.46
CA ALA A 425 -15.09 16.18 10.42
C ALA A 425 -13.69 16.27 11.07
N ASP A 426 -13.61 15.89 12.34
CA ASP A 426 -12.36 15.81 13.10
C ASP A 426 -11.95 14.34 13.26
N ILE A 427 -10.65 14.06 13.22
CA ILE A 427 -10.14 12.73 13.62
C ILE A 427 -10.52 12.51 15.09
N SER A 428 -11.34 11.49 15.35
CA SER A 428 -11.66 11.04 16.70
C SER A 428 -10.36 10.59 17.36
N ASN A 429 -10.12 10.91 18.65
CA ASN A 429 -8.85 10.70 19.37
C ASN A 429 -8.39 9.22 19.50
N GLY A 430 -8.15 8.54 18.39
CA GLY A 430 -7.54 7.22 18.33
C GLY A 430 -6.08 7.34 18.72
N ARG A 431 -5.65 6.49 19.65
CA ARG A 431 -4.24 6.33 19.98
C ARG A 431 -3.54 5.72 18.77
N THR A 432 -2.82 6.53 18.02
CA THR A 432 -1.80 6.03 17.10
C THR A 432 -0.63 5.54 17.93
N HIS A 433 -0.24 4.28 17.75
CA HIS A 433 1.02 3.77 18.25
C HIS A 433 2.01 3.82 17.09
N GLY A 434 3.09 4.57 17.27
CA GLY A 434 4.08 4.79 16.22
C GLY A 434 5.07 5.89 16.56
N VAL A 435 6.11 5.97 15.74
CA VAL A 435 7.22 6.91 15.90
C VAL A 435 7.27 7.85 14.69
N PHE A 436 7.15 9.15 14.95
CA PHE A 436 7.43 10.20 13.98
C PHE A 436 8.93 10.56 14.06
N ARG A 437 9.65 10.45 12.94
CA ARG A 437 11.02 10.96 12.78
C ARG A 437 10.99 12.28 12.04
N VAL A 438 11.50 13.34 12.66
CA VAL A 438 11.72 14.64 12.01
C VAL A 438 12.72 14.45 10.86
N GLY A 439 12.50 15.15 9.74
CA GLY A 439 13.41 15.14 8.59
C GLY A 439 14.73 15.89 8.83
N ASP A 440 15.38 16.30 7.74
CA ASP A 440 16.73 16.91 7.78
C ASP A 440 16.76 18.35 8.34
N ALA A 441 15.60 18.99 8.48
CA ALA A 441 15.43 20.29 9.11
C ALA A 441 14.65 20.16 10.43
N ALA A 442 15.00 21.00 11.41
CA ALA A 442 14.21 21.11 12.64
C ALA A 442 12.79 21.63 12.32
N THR A 443 11.78 21.13 13.03
CA THR A 443 10.37 21.48 12.76
C THR A 443 9.74 22.25 13.91
N GLU A 444 8.90 23.24 13.58
CA GLU A 444 8.10 23.98 14.54
C GLU A 444 7.03 23.08 15.19
N THR A 445 6.65 23.44 16.42
CA THR A 445 5.58 22.76 17.16
C THR A 445 4.42 23.70 17.39
N VAL A 446 3.20 23.16 17.46
CA VAL A 446 1.98 23.92 17.75
C VAL A 446 1.23 23.34 18.95
N ASP A 447 0.37 24.16 19.55
CA ASP A 447 -0.50 23.79 20.66
C ASP A 447 -1.78 23.04 20.19
N ARG A 448 -2.69 22.68 21.11
CA ARG A 448 -3.96 22.00 20.75
C ARG A 448 -4.94 22.81 19.90
N ASN A 449 -4.66 24.10 19.69
CA ASN A 449 -5.45 25.04 18.92
C ASN A 449 -4.76 25.41 17.59
N GLY A 450 -3.56 24.87 17.32
CA GLY A 450 -2.77 25.18 16.13
C GLY A 450 -1.89 26.43 16.25
N GLN A 451 -1.73 27.02 17.45
CA GLN A 451 -0.85 28.17 17.65
C GLN A 451 0.61 27.73 17.84
N THR A 452 1.54 28.38 17.13
CA THR A 452 2.97 28.10 17.20
C THR A 452 3.52 28.27 18.62
N LEU A 453 4.28 27.27 19.06
CA LEU A 453 5.02 27.27 20.31
C LEU A 453 6.47 27.69 20.06
N ALA A 454 7.10 28.37 21.01
CA ALA A 454 8.51 28.79 20.94
C ALA A 454 9.53 27.62 21.07
N ARG A 455 9.14 26.39 20.73
CA ARG A 455 9.99 25.18 20.75
C ARG A 455 9.88 24.46 19.41
N THR A 456 11.01 23.93 18.96
CA THR A 456 11.13 23.08 17.76
C THR A 456 11.52 21.66 18.16
N LEU A 457 11.28 20.69 17.28
CA LEU A 457 11.91 19.37 17.39
C LEU A 457 13.17 19.32 16.51
N PRO A 458 14.32 18.81 16.99
CA PRO A 458 15.55 18.73 16.19
C PRO A 458 15.42 17.84 14.95
N ALA A 459 16.19 18.15 13.91
CA ALA A 459 16.34 17.29 12.73
C ALA A 459 16.72 15.85 13.11
N GLY A 460 16.19 14.86 12.40
CA GLY A 460 16.44 13.42 12.62
C GLY A 460 15.90 12.83 13.94
N SER A 461 15.29 13.63 14.83
CA SER A 461 14.83 13.17 16.14
C SER A 461 13.53 12.34 16.05
N GLY A 462 13.40 11.30 16.89
CA GLY A 462 12.27 10.38 16.90
C GLY A 462 11.34 10.58 18.09
N TRP A 463 10.03 10.64 17.84
CA TRP A 463 9.00 10.98 18.82
C TRP A 463 7.84 10.00 18.78
N ARG A 464 7.41 9.49 19.94
CA ARG A 464 6.19 8.69 20.02
C ARG A 464 4.97 9.57 19.74
N VAL A 465 4.15 9.15 18.80
CA VAL A 465 2.85 9.77 18.55
C VAL A 465 1.85 9.23 19.57
N ALA A 466 0.96 10.09 20.06
CA ALA A 466 -0.09 9.75 21.03
C ALA A 466 -1.51 9.89 20.45
N SER A 467 -1.68 10.80 19.48
CA SER A 467 -2.90 10.99 18.69
C SER A 467 -2.57 11.73 17.40
N LEU A 468 -3.53 11.80 16.48
CA LEU A 468 -3.48 12.71 15.33
C LEU A 468 -4.54 13.80 15.46
N ARG A 469 -4.27 14.95 14.85
CA ARG A 469 -5.19 16.08 14.78
C ARG A 469 -4.98 16.83 13.47
N THR A 470 -6.03 17.44 12.94
CA THR A 470 -5.95 18.29 11.75
C THR A 470 -6.08 19.75 12.18
N PHE A 471 -5.18 20.62 11.72
CA PHE A 471 -5.29 22.07 11.87
C PHE A 471 -5.27 22.70 10.48
N HIS A 472 -6.26 23.52 10.14
CA HIS A 472 -6.36 24.22 8.85
C HIS A 472 -6.13 23.31 7.62
N GLY A 473 -6.69 22.08 7.65
CA GLY A 473 -6.56 21.11 6.55
C GLY A 473 -5.23 20.34 6.49
N GLN A 474 -4.28 20.63 7.37
CA GLN A 474 -2.99 19.93 7.48
C GLN A 474 -3.00 18.96 8.66
N LEU A 475 -2.45 17.76 8.46
CA LEU A 475 -2.33 16.73 9.49
C LEU A 475 -1.16 17.04 10.45
N TYR A 476 -1.39 16.83 11.74
CA TYR A 476 -0.41 16.95 12.81
C TYR A 476 -0.40 15.71 13.71
N TYR A 477 0.79 15.33 14.17
CA TYR A 477 0.99 14.29 15.17
C TYR A 477 1.14 14.91 16.56
N GLN A 478 0.37 14.42 17.53
CA GLN A 478 0.60 14.78 18.92
C GLN A 478 1.79 14.00 19.46
N VAL A 479 2.88 14.69 19.79
CA VAL A 479 4.13 14.09 20.32
C VAL A 479 4.30 14.25 21.83
N ALA A 480 3.58 15.19 22.45
CA ALA A 480 3.48 15.33 23.90
C ALA A 480 2.16 15.99 24.32
N ALA A 481 1.92 16.16 25.62
CA ALA A 481 0.76 16.88 26.13
C ALA A 481 0.75 18.32 25.59
N ASN A 482 -0.29 18.70 24.83
CA ASN A 482 -0.42 20.00 24.17
C ASN A 482 0.74 20.37 23.22
N VAL A 483 1.43 19.39 22.63
CA VAL A 483 2.48 19.62 21.62
C VAL A 483 2.22 18.75 20.41
N PHE A 484 2.03 19.40 19.27
CA PHE A 484 1.72 18.81 17.98
C PHE A 484 2.78 19.23 16.95
N VAL A 485 3.07 18.36 15.98
CA VAL A 485 3.98 18.67 14.86
C VAL A 485 3.38 18.35 13.51
N PRO A 486 3.64 19.16 12.48
CA PRO A 486 3.08 18.95 11.15
C PRO A 486 3.61 17.62 10.58
N ALA A 487 2.70 16.76 10.14
CA ALA A 487 3.04 15.42 9.66
C ALA A 487 3.98 15.43 8.45
N VAL A 488 3.95 16.50 7.65
CA VAL A 488 4.82 16.72 6.48
C VAL A 488 6.28 17.03 6.82
N ALA A 489 6.62 17.30 8.09
CA ALA A 489 7.99 17.65 8.49
C ALA A 489 8.88 16.42 8.82
N GLY A 490 8.47 15.23 8.39
CA GLY A 490 9.13 13.98 8.73
C GLY A 490 8.39 12.74 8.26
N ALA A 491 8.85 11.58 8.70
CA ALA A 491 8.26 10.28 8.37
C ALA A 491 7.60 9.64 9.59
N TYR A 492 6.42 9.07 9.43
CA TYR A 492 5.73 8.29 10.47
C TYR A 492 5.90 6.79 10.24
N GLN A 493 6.36 6.08 11.26
CA GLN A 493 6.41 4.62 11.31
C GLN A 493 5.35 4.14 12.29
N ALA A 494 4.35 3.40 11.80
CA ALA A 494 3.41 2.72 12.68
C ALA A 494 4.13 1.65 13.53
N GLN A 495 3.67 1.45 14.75
CA GLN A 495 4.00 0.27 15.55
C GLN A 495 2.68 -0.43 15.84
N ASP A 496 2.54 -1.66 15.33
CA ASP A 496 1.39 -2.53 15.57
C ASP A 496 1.38 -3.06 17.03
#